data_AF-A0A841R7T4-F1
#
_entry.id   AF-A0A841R7T4-F1
#
_cell.length_a   1.000
_cell.length_b   1.000
_cell.length_c   1.000
_cell.angle_alpha   90.00
_cell.angle_beta   90.00
_cell.angle_gamma   90.00
#
_symmetry.space_group_name_H-M   'P 1'
#
loop_
_entity.id
_entity.type
_entity.pdbx_description
1 polymer ?
#
loop_
_entity_poly.entity_id
_entity_poly.type
_entity_poly.pdbx_seq_one_letter_code
_entity_poly.pdbx_strand_id
1 'polypeptide(L)'
;MNKKRKEQIAVFLIRWWSIGAIYFLIGWGTPLGRYNSLIDLIFFLGIAIGLASTFFINPTLHMLYGIGWHRPYGSSTFAQRFVCRAKDITLGFISAIFIMAIYQGINSAAVAFFGYPSDEVFLPGEPILFGLFYALIMQLILLIISLFKKKDAGN
;
A
#
# COMPACT_ATOMS: atom_id res chain seq x y z
N MET A 1 9.23 -18.83 -18.19
CA MET A 1 8.75 -18.25 -16.91
C MET A 1 7.55 -19.04 -16.41
N ASN A 2 7.61 -19.60 -15.19
CA ASN A 2 6.54 -20.39 -14.56
C ASN A 2 5.24 -19.56 -14.38
N LYS A 3 4.07 -20.16 -14.59
CA LYS A 3 2.73 -19.54 -14.44
C LYS A 3 2.61 -18.73 -13.14
N LYS A 4 2.98 -19.33 -12.01
CA LYS A 4 2.94 -18.69 -10.69
C LYS A 4 3.76 -17.40 -10.60
N ARG A 5 4.92 -17.36 -11.27
CA ARG A 5 5.78 -16.15 -11.32
C ARG A 5 5.14 -15.05 -12.17
N LYS A 6 4.46 -15.41 -13.26
CA LYS A 6 3.71 -14.44 -14.08
C LYS A 6 2.59 -13.79 -13.28
N GLU A 7 1.85 -14.59 -12.52
CA GLU A 7 0.75 -14.12 -11.67
C GLU A 7 1.26 -13.19 -10.55
N GLN A 8 2.38 -13.53 -9.91
CA GLN A 8 3.01 -12.67 -8.91
C GLN A 8 3.43 -11.30 -9.48
N ILE A 9 4.02 -11.30 -10.68
CA ILE A 9 4.40 -10.06 -11.37
C ILE A 9 3.14 -9.24 -11.70
N ALA A 10 2.09 -9.87 -12.20
CA ALA A 10 0.85 -9.18 -12.52
C ALA A 10 0.18 -8.58 -11.27
N VAL A 11 0.12 -9.32 -10.17
CA VAL A 11 -0.41 -8.84 -8.88
C VAL A 11 0.38 -7.62 -8.39
N PHE A 12 1.71 -7.68 -8.50
CA PHE A 12 2.58 -6.55 -8.14
C PHE A 12 2.30 -5.33 -9.02
N LEU A 13 2.27 -5.49 -10.34
CA LEU A 13 2.04 -4.39 -11.28
C LEU A 13 0.67 -3.74 -11.09
N ILE A 14 -0.38 -4.54 -10.86
CA ILE A 14 -1.73 -4.01 -10.61
C ILE A 14 -1.73 -3.19 -9.32
N ARG A 15 -1.18 -3.72 -8.22
CA ARG A 15 -1.11 -2.98 -6.95
C ARG A 15 -0.28 -1.70 -7.08
N TRP A 16 0.89 -1.80 -7.71
CA TRP A 16 1.77 -0.67 -7.96
C TRP A 16 1.05 0.44 -8.71
N TRP A 17 0.47 0.10 -9.86
CA TRP A 17 -0.18 1.07 -10.73
C TRP A 17 -1.42 1.68 -10.10
N SER A 18 -2.29 0.85 -9.51
CA SER A 18 -3.53 1.32 -8.89
C SER A 18 -3.25 2.27 -7.72
N ILE A 19 -2.29 1.96 -6.85
CA ILE A 19 -1.96 2.86 -5.73
C ILE A 19 -1.23 4.11 -6.21
N GLY A 20 -0.36 4.00 -7.21
CA GLY A 20 0.24 5.17 -7.84
C GLY A 20 -0.83 6.11 -8.41
N ALA A 21 -1.83 5.59 -9.11
CA ALA A 21 -2.94 6.38 -9.62
C ALA A 21 -3.76 7.06 -8.51
N ILE A 22 -4.02 6.37 -7.38
CA ILE A 22 -4.70 6.97 -6.23
C ILE A 22 -3.88 8.12 -5.65
N TYR A 23 -2.56 7.94 -5.52
CA TYR A 23 -1.68 9.00 -5.05
C TYR A 23 -1.65 10.19 -6.02
N PHE A 24 -1.64 9.95 -7.33
CA PHE A 24 -1.75 11.01 -8.32
C PHE A 24 -3.04 11.81 -8.14
N LEU A 25 -4.19 11.13 -8.03
CA LEU A 25 -5.48 11.81 -7.89
C LEU A 25 -5.58 12.63 -6.60
N ILE A 26 -5.05 12.12 -5.49
CA ILE A 26 -5.16 12.77 -4.18
C ILE A 26 -4.01 13.73 -3.96
N GLY A 27 -2.78 13.24 -3.96
CA GLY A 27 -1.58 14.04 -3.67
C GLY A 27 -1.33 15.13 -4.71
N TRP A 28 -1.56 14.87 -5.99
CA TRP A 28 -1.29 15.87 -7.03
C TRP A 28 -2.56 16.57 -7.53
N GLY A 29 -3.66 15.82 -7.59
CA GLY A 29 -4.96 16.30 -8.09
C GLY A 29 -5.80 17.07 -7.07
N THR A 30 -5.42 17.06 -5.78
CA THR A 30 -6.08 17.90 -4.76
C THR A 30 -5.09 18.85 -4.07
N PRO A 31 -5.58 19.93 -3.44
CA PRO A 31 -4.73 20.84 -2.66
C PRO A 31 -4.03 20.17 -1.47
N LEU A 32 -4.46 18.97 -1.06
CA LEU A 32 -3.94 18.25 0.12
C LEU A 32 -2.44 17.94 0.02
N GLY A 33 -1.91 17.73 -1.19
CA GLY A 33 -0.47 17.52 -1.38
C GLY A 33 0.34 18.80 -1.55
N ARG A 34 -0.30 19.97 -1.65
CA ARG A 34 0.38 21.26 -1.85
C ARG A 34 0.32 22.18 -0.63
N TYR A 35 -0.72 22.09 0.19
CA TYR A 35 -0.96 23.04 1.27
C TYR A 35 -1.46 22.35 2.56
N ASN A 36 -0.60 22.41 3.59
CA ASN A 36 -0.93 22.61 5.02
C ASN A 36 -1.07 21.44 6.01
N SER A 37 -1.07 20.15 5.64
CA SER A 37 -0.98 19.10 6.67
C SER A 37 -0.60 17.73 6.10
N LEU A 38 0.60 17.24 6.46
CA LEU A 38 1.03 15.86 6.18
C LEU A 38 0.03 14.84 6.72
N ILE A 39 -0.58 15.15 7.87
CA ILE A 39 -1.55 14.28 8.54
C ILE A 39 -2.82 14.15 7.71
N ASP A 40 -3.29 15.24 7.11
CA ASP A 40 -4.50 15.24 6.29
C ASP A 40 -4.25 14.42 5.03
N LEU A 41 -3.08 14.59 4.41
CA LEU A 41 -2.68 13.81 3.24
C LEU A 41 -2.63 12.31 3.58
N ILE A 42 -1.99 11.93 4.69
CA ILE A 42 -1.95 10.54 5.17
C ILE A 42 -3.36 10.02 5.44
N PHE A 43 -4.23 10.83 6.03
CA PHE A 43 -5.59 10.43 6.38
C PHE A 43 -6.41 10.12 5.13
N PHE A 44 -6.46 11.05 4.17
CA PHE A 44 -7.21 10.86 2.94
C PHE A 44 -6.61 9.75 2.06
N LEU A 45 -5.28 9.63 1.97
CA LEU A 45 -4.63 8.52 1.28
C LEU A 45 -4.95 7.18 1.94
N GLY A 46 -4.86 7.11 3.26
CA GLY A 46 -5.14 5.89 4.02
C GLY A 46 -6.55 5.36 3.75
N ILE A 47 -7.54 6.25 3.80
CA ILE A 47 -8.93 5.92 3.47
C ILE A 47 -9.04 5.48 2.01
N ALA A 48 -8.52 6.27 1.07
CA ALA A 48 -8.67 5.99 -0.35
C ALA A 48 -8.01 4.67 -0.77
N ILE A 49 -6.79 4.42 -0.31
CA ILE A 49 -6.08 3.15 -0.53
C ILE A 49 -6.87 2.00 0.09
N GLY A 50 -7.39 2.18 1.31
CA GLY A 50 -8.19 1.20 2.02
C GLY A 50 -9.48 0.81 1.29
N LEU A 51 -10.25 1.82 0.87
CA LEU A 51 -11.48 1.65 0.10
C LEU A 51 -11.19 1.03 -1.27
N ALA A 52 -10.19 1.55 -1.99
CA ALA A 52 -9.82 1.02 -3.29
C ALA A 52 -9.36 -0.43 -3.20
N SER A 53 -8.59 -0.78 -2.17
CA SER A 53 -8.16 -2.14 -1.91
C SER A 53 -9.33 -3.07 -1.62
N THR A 54 -10.28 -2.60 -0.81
CA THR A 54 -11.47 -3.35 -0.39
C THR A 54 -12.41 -3.65 -1.55
N PHE A 55 -12.71 -2.62 -2.36
CA PHE A 55 -13.80 -2.67 -3.34
C PHE A 55 -13.35 -2.94 -4.77
N PHE A 56 -12.11 -2.59 -5.11
CA PHE A 56 -11.61 -2.71 -6.48
C PHE A 56 -10.40 -3.65 -6.56
N ILE A 57 -9.28 -3.32 -5.92
CA ILE A 57 -8.01 -4.01 -6.16
C ILE A 57 -8.07 -5.48 -5.70
N ASN A 58 -8.43 -5.76 -4.44
CA ASN A 58 -8.46 -7.15 -3.95
C ASN A 58 -9.53 -7.99 -4.67
N PRO A 59 -10.78 -7.50 -4.91
CA PRO A 59 -11.76 -8.22 -5.72
C PRO A 59 -11.27 -8.50 -7.16
N THR A 60 -10.68 -7.51 -7.85
CA THR A 60 -10.16 -7.69 -9.21
C THR A 60 -9.03 -8.73 -9.26
N LEU A 61 -8.09 -8.68 -8.31
CA LEU A 61 -7.01 -9.66 -8.22
C LEU A 61 -7.54 -11.08 -7.96
N HIS A 62 -8.58 -11.18 -7.14
CA HIS A 62 -9.24 -12.46 -6.87
C HIS A 62 -9.95 -13.01 -8.11
N MET A 63 -10.70 -12.18 -8.83
CA MET A 63 -11.40 -12.59 -10.06
C MET A 63 -10.44 -13.03 -11.17
N LEU A 64 -9.33 -12.31 -11.36
CA LEU A 64 -8.41 -12.57 -12.48
C LEU A 64 -7.44 -13.72 -12.23
N TYR A 65 -6.92 -13.84 -11.01
CA TYR A 65 -5.84 -14.77 -10.71
C TYR A 65 -6.21 -15.83 -9.66
N GLY A 66 -7.39 -15.73 -9.04
CA GLY A 66 -7.70 -16.52 -7.84
C GLY A 66 -6.78 -16.16 -6.65
N ILE A 67 -5.96 -15.11 -6.77
CA ILE A 67 -4.98 -14.69 -5.77
C ILE A 67 -5.62 -13.62 -4.89
N GLY A 68 -5.77 -13.95 -3.62
CA GLY A 68 -6.35 -13.08 -2.60
C GLY A 68 -6.59 -13.89 -1.34
N TRP A 69 -6.82 -13.23 -0.21
CA TRP A 69 -7.29 -13.96 0.97
C TRP A 69 -8.53 -14.76 0.58
N HIS A 70 -8.49 -16.08 0.82
CA HIS A 70 -9.66 -16.93 0.84
C HIS A 70 -10.54 -16.46 2.00
N ARG A 71 -11.23 -15.34 1.80
CA ARG A 71 -12.23 -14.84 2.74
C ARG A 71 -13.45 -15.70 2.47
N PRO A 72 -14.12 -16.22 3.50
CA PRO A 72 -15.42 -16.86 3.33
C PRO A 72 -16.46 -15.79 2.93
N TYR A 73 -16.36 -15.24 1.72
CA TYR A 73 -17.38 -14.36 1.14
C TYR A 73 -18.72 -15.11 1.02
N GLY A 74 -18.66 -16.45 0.92
CA GLY A 74 -19.80 -17.36 0.84
C GLY A 74 -20.45 -17.77 2.16
N SER A 75 -19.80 -17.61 3.32
CA SER A 75 -20.38 -18.06 4.60
C SER A 75 -19.86 -17.27 5.80
N SER A 76 -20.57 -16.21 6.20
CA SER A 76 -20.49 -15.66 7.57
C SER A 76 -21.18 -14.29 7.71
N THR A 77 -21.75 -14.08 8.88
CA THR A 77 -22.44 -12.91 9.44
C THR A 77 -21.88 -11.53 9.00
N PHE A 78 -22.75 -10.52 8.95
CA PHE A 78 -22.43 -9.11 8.65
C PHE A 78 -21.14 -8.60 9.34
N ALA A 79 -20.96 -8.99 10.60
CA ALA A 79 -19.78 -8.64 11.40
C ALA A 79 -18.45 -9.08 10.76
N GLN A 80 -18.37 -10.29 10.19
CA GLN A 80 -17.12 -10.77 9.57
C GLN A 80 -16.77 -9.97 8.31
N ARG A 81 -17.79 -9.59 7.52
CA ARG A 81 -17.62 -8.72 6.35
C ARG A 81 -17.11 -7.35 6.77
N PHE A 82 -17.67 -6.77 7.83
CA PHE A 82 -17.22 -5.49 8.38
C PHE A 82 -15.76 -5.55 8.84
N VAL A 83 -15.39 -6.55 9.63
CA VAL A 83 -14.00 -6.73 10.12
C VAL A 83 -13.03 -6.89 8.96
N CYS A 84 -13.38 -7.63 7.92
CA CYS A 84 -12.52 -7.78 6.74
C CYS A 84 -12.29 -6.45 6.02
N ARG A 85 -13.33 -5.63 5.87
CA ARG A 85 -13.23 -4.29 5.27
C ARG A 85 -12.41 -3.34 6.15
N ALA A 86 -12.63 -3.38 7.45
CA ALA A 86 -11.87 -2.59 8.41
C ALA A 86 -10.37 -2.91 8.33
N LYS A 87 -9.99 -4.19 8.21
CA LYS A 87 -8.58 -4.59 8.03
C LYS A 87 -7.93 -3.98 6.79
N ASP A 88 -8.63 -3.96 5.67
CA ASP A 88 -8.11 -3.36 4.43
C ASP A 88 -7.94 -1.84 4.57
N ILE A 89 -8.87 -1.18 5.27
CA ILE A 89 -8.77 0.25 5.59
C ILE A 89 -7.59 0.52 6.51
N THR A 90 -7.48 -0.22 7.62
CA THR A 90 -6.35 -0.11 8.54
C THR A 90 -5.02 -0.34 7.84
N LEU A 91 -4.94 -1.33 6.94
CA LEU A 91 -3.75 -1.60 6.15
C LEU A 91 -3.41 -0.45 5.19
N GLY A 92 -4.42 0.21 4.62
CA GLY A 92 -4.25 1.42 3.83
C GLY A 92 -3.59 2.55 4.61
N PHE A 93 -4.07 2.82 5.83
CA PHE A 93 -3.47 3.81 6.74
C PHE A 93 -2.04 3.46 7.13
N ILE A 94 -1.80 2.22 7.57
CA ILE A 94 -0.46 1.77 7.94
C ILE A 94 0.49 1.94 6.75
N SER A 95 0.07 1.52 5.55
CA SER A 95 0.91 1.64 4.36
C SER A 95 1.21 3.11 4.04
N ALA A 96 0.22 4.00 4.10
CA ALA A 96 0.43 5.43 3.87
C ALA A 96 1.44 6.02 4.86
N ILE A 97 1.31 5.72 6.16
CA ILE A 97 2.25 6.18 7.20
C ILE A 97 3.67 5.68 6.90
N PHE A 98 3.82 4.39 6.63
CA PHE A 98 5.14 3.79 6.34
C PHE A 98 5.78 4.40 5.09
N ILE A 99 5.02 4.60 4.02
CA ILE A 99 5.54 5.20 2.80
C ILE A 99 5.99 6.64 3.05
N MET A 100 5.18 7.44 3.77
CA MET A 100 5.57 8.82 4.11
C MET A 100 6.82 8.85 5.01
N ALA A 101 6.95 7.91 5.94
CA ALA A 101 8.16 7.76 6.75
C ALA A 101 9.39 7.39 5.90
N ILE A 102 9.23 6.57 4.86
CA ILE A 102 10.31 6.27 3.90
C ILE A 102 10.74 7.54 3.16
N TYR A 103 9.81 8.32 2.63
CA TYR A 103 10.13 9.59 1.97
C TYR A 103 10.86 10.55 2.91
N GLN A 104 10.38 10.69 4.15
CA GLN A 104 11.02 11.54 5.15
C GLN A 104 12.43 11.03 5.52
N GLY A 105 12.61 9.71 5.65
CA GLY A 105 13.91 9.09 5.93
C GLY A 105 14.91 9.25 4.79
N ILE A 106 14.47 9.16 3.54
CA ILE A 106 15.33 9.41 2.37
C ILE A 106 15.77 10.89 2.34
N ASN A 107 14.83 11.82 2.54
CA ASN A 107 15.14 13.25 2.54
C ASN A 107 16.07 13.65 3.68
N SER A 108 15.86 13.13 4.90
CA SER A 108 16.75 13.43 6.03
C SER A 108 18.14 12.79 5.86
N ALA A 109 18.23 11.59 5.28
CA ALA A 109 19.51 10.99 4.93
C ALA A 109 20.24 11.82 3.87
N ALA A 110 19.54 12.31 2.84
CA ALA A 110 20.14 13.13 1.80
C ALA A 110 20.74 14.42 2.38
N VAL A 111 20.02 15.10 3.26
CA VAL A 111 20.52 16.27 4.01
C VAL A 111 21.77 15.93 4.81
N ALA A 112 21.77 14.81 5.55
CA ALA A 112 22.90 14.40 6.37
C ALA A 112 24.15 14.00 5.58
N PHE A 113 23.99 13.32 4.43
CA PHE A 113 25.12 12.79 3.65
C PHE A 113 25.66 13.77 2.61
N PHE A 114 24.80 14.60 2.01
CA PHE A 114 25.18 15.51 0.93
C PHE A 114 25.26 16.98 1.37
N GLY A 115 24.88 17.29 2.62
CA GLY A 115 24.95 18.64 3.17
C GLY A 115 23.92 19.61 2.56
N TYR A 116 22.80 19.08 2.04
CA TYR A 116 21.71 19.91 1.53
C TYR A 116 21.09 20.77 2.66
N PRO A 117 20.53 21.95 2.32
CA PRO A 117 19.71 22.73 3.23
C PRO A 117 18.58 21.89 3.85
N SER A 118 18.27 22.11 5.13
CA SER A 118 17.27 21.32 5.87
C SER A 118 15.83 21.47 5.36
N ASP A 119 15.59 22.51 4.56
CA ASP A 119 14.34 22.85 3.89
C ASP A 119 14.25 22.30 2.46
N GLU A 120 15.34 21.73 1.94
CA GLU A 120 15.35 21.16 0.60
C GLU A 120 14.72 19.75 0.58
N VAL A 121 13.72 19.58 -0.27
CA VAL A 121 13.07 18.28 -0.50
C VAL A 121 13.77 17.58 -1.66
N PHE A 122 14.74 16.73 -1.34
CA PHE A 122 15.52 15.97 -2.33
C PHE A 122 14.63 15.06 -3.21
N LEU A 123 13.72 14.31 -2.59
CA LEU A 123 12.78 13.43 -3.26
C LEU A 123 11.34 13.84 -2.90
N PRO A 124 10.65 14.58 -3.77
CA PRO A 124 9.24 14.90 -3.56
C PRO A 124 8.39 13.64 -3.70
N GLY A 125 7.24 13.64 -3.04
CA GLY A 125 6.27 12.56 -3.16
C GLY A 125 5.71 12.48 -4.58
N GLU A 126 6.04 11.41 -5.30
CA GLU A 126 5.57 11.18 -6.66
C GLU A 126 4.75 9.89 -6.81
N PRO A 127 3.78 9.85 -7.73
CA PRO A 127 2.86 8.72 -7.89
C PRO A 127 3.56 7.37 -8.13
N ILE A 128 4.58 7.38 -8.97
CA ILE A 128 5.24 6.16 -9.44
C ILE A 128 6.01 5.48 -8.30
N LEU A 129 6.85 6.23 -7.58
CA LEU A 129 7.58 5.72 -6.43
C LEU A 129 6.66 5.43 -5.25
N PHE A 130 5.60 6.22 -5.04
CA PHE A 130 4.63 5.95 -3.98
C PHE A 130 3.97 4.58 -4.17
N GLY A 131 3.48 4.30 -5.38
CA GLY A 131 2.94 2.99 -5.71
C GLY A 131 3.98 1.87 -5.56
N LEU A 132 5.24 2.14 -5.92
CA LEU A 132 6.32 1.15 -5.87
C LEU A 132 6.60 0.76 -4.41
N PHE A 133 6.77 1.74 -3.54
CA PHE A 133 6.95 1.52 -2.10
C PHE A 133 5.77 0.76 -1.51
N TYR A 134 4.53 1.12 -1.88
CA TYR A 134 3.35 0.35 -1.47
C TYR A 134 3.44 -1.12 -1.87
N ALA A 135 3.74 -1.39 -3.15
CA ALA A 135 3.78 -2.75 -3.67
C ALA A 135 4.90 -3.59 -3.00
N LEU A 136 6.05 -2.98 -2.71
CA LEU A 136 7.14 -3.60 -1.95
C LEU A 136 6.73 -3.89 -0.49
N ILE A 137 6.10 -2.93 0.20
CA ILE A 137 5.56 -3.14 1.56
C ILE A 137 4.59 -4.31 1.58
N MET A 138 3.68 -4.38 0.60
CA MET A 138 2.73 -5.50 0.50
C MET A 138 3.42 -6.85 0.31
N GLN A 139 4.48 -6.91 -0.50
CA GLN A 139 5.28 -8.13 -0.64
C GLN A 139 5.98 -8.52 0.67
N LEU A 140 6.56 -7.55 1.38
CA LEU A 140 7.20 -7.76 2.67
C LEU A 140 6.20 -8.28 3.71
N ILE A 141 5.00 -7.70 3.79
CA ILE A 141 3.93 -8.15 4.69
C ILE A 141 3.54 -9.60 4.37
N LEU A 142 3.34 -9.94 3.10
CA LEU A 142 3.02 -11.31 2.69
C LEU A 142 4.14 -12.29 3.03
N LEU A 143 5.40 -11.88 2.84
CA LEU A 143 6.56 -12.67 3.20
C LEU A 143 6.61 -12.93 4.71
N ILE A 144 6.46 -11.88 5.52
CA ILE A 144 6.42 -11.99 6.99
C ILE A 144 5.30 -12.95 7.44
N ILE A 145 4.08 -12.80 6.92
CA ILE A 145 2.96 -13.70 7.23
C ILE A 145 3.29 -15.16 6.86
N SER A 146 3.93 -15.38 5.72
CA SER A 146 4.30 -16.72 5.27
C SER A 146 5.34 -17.38 6.19
N LEU A 147 6.27 -16.59 6.74
CA LEU A 147 7.28 -17.06 7.70
C LEU A 147 6.63 -17.48 9.03
N PHE A 148 5.68 -16.69 9.53
CA PHE A 148 4.95 -17.05 10.75
C PHE A 148 4.12 -18.33 10.58
N LYS A 149 3.39 -18.48 9.47
CA LYS A 149 2.62 -19.71 9.21
C LYS A 149 3.49 -20.97 9.11
N LYS A 150 4.69 -20.85 8.54
CA LYS A 150 5.63 -21.98 8.43
C LYS A 150 6.13 -22.42 9.81
N LYS A 151 6.31 -21.47 10.74
CA LYS A 151 6.70 -21.76 12.12
C LYS A 151 5.62 -22.56 12.85
N ASP A 152 4.36 -22.23 12.66
CA ASP A 152 3.23 -22.91 13.31
C ASP A 152 2.98 -24.34 12.76
N ALA A 153 3.39 -24.62 11.52
CA ALA A 153 3.26 -25.93 10.89
C ALA A 153 4.47 -26.87 11.13
N GLY A 154 5.51 -26.38 11.79
CA GLY A 154 6.74 -27.12 12.12
C GLY A 154 6.87 -27.53 13.59
N ASN A 155 5.83 -27.29 14.38
CA ASN A 155 5.61 -27.84 15.73
C ASN A 155 4.48 -28.87 15.68
#